data_AF-A0A7H4PGD5-F1
#
_entry.id   AF-A0A7H4PGD5-F1
#
_cell.length_a   1.000
_cell.length_b   1.000
_cell.length_c   1.000
_cell.angle_alpha   90.00
_cell.angle_beta   90.00
_cell.angle_gamma   90.00
#
_symmetry.space_group_name_H-M   'P 1'
#
loop_
_entity.id
_entity.type
_entity.pdbx_description
1 polymer ?
#
loop_
_entity_poly.entity_id
_entity_poly.type
_entity_poly.pdbx_seq_one_letter_code
_entity_poly.pdbx_strand_id
1 'polypeptide(L)'
;MNVLSIKQKGYEQAMLDAGMTPYSVMVEQSSSYSSGIELMRQARREYPQLDGIFCTNDDLAVGAAFECQRLGLKIPDDMAIAGFHGHDIGQVMEPRLASVLTPRERMGRIGAERLLARIRGEAVTPKMLDLGFTLSPGGSI
;
A
#
# COMPACT_ATOMS: atom_id res chain seq x y z
N MET A 1 13.72 12.56 3.63
CA MET A 1 13.54 11.10 3.85
C MET A 1 12.49 10.64 2.85
N ASN A 2 12.88 9.90 1.81
CA ASN A 2 11.95 9.54 0.73
C ASN A 2 10.98 8.47 1.27
N VAL A 3 9.69 8.77 1.43
CA VAL A 3 8.70 7.90 2.11
C VAL A 3 8.50 6.57 1.39
N LEU A 4 8.70 6.53 0.07
CA LEU A 4 8.75 5.30 -0.73
C LEU A 4 9.77 4.29 -0.20
N SER A 5 10.88 4.78 0.37
CA SER A 5 11.98 3.93 0.83
C SER A 5 11.67 3.13 2.11
N ILE A 6 10.65 3.50 2.90
CA ILE A 6 10.37 2.81 4.17
C ILE A 6 9.46 1.59 3.95
N LYS A 7 8.43 1.72 3.10
CA LYS A 7 7.53 0.60 2.78
C LYS A 7 8.28 -0.53 2.07
N GLN A 8 9.12 -0.17 1.09
CA GLN A 8 9.97 -1.13 0.38
C GLN A 8 10.94 -1.85 1.33
N LYS A 9 11.65 -1.10 2.19
CA LYS A 9 12.55 -1.72 3.18
C LYS A 9 11.83 -2.65 4.16
N GLY A 10 10.62 -2.30 4.58
CA GLY A 10 9.80 -3.17 5.43
C GLY A 10 9.44 -4.48 4.73
N TYR A 11 9.05 -4.41 3.46
CA TYR A 11 8.81 -5.59 2.63
C TYR A 11 10.09 -6.43 2.45
N GLU A 12 11.21 -5.80 2.06
CA GLU A 12 12.49 -6.48 1.86
C GLU A 12 12.94 -7.20 3.13
N GLN A 13 12.82 -6.55 4.29
CA GLN A 13 13.14 -7.16 5.56
C GLN A 13 12.23 -8.36 5.87
N ALA A 14 10.92 -8.24 5.67
CA ALA A 14 9.97 -9.34 5.91
C ALA A 14 10.25 -10.56 5.01
N MET A 15 10.63 -10.34 3.74
CA MET A 15 11.03 -11.41 2.83
C MET A 15 12.30 -12.10 3.32
N LEU A 16 13.31 -11.32 3.70
CA LEU A 16 14.58 -11.86 4.20
C LEU A 16 14.39 -12.65 5.51
N ASP A 17 13.56 -12.16 6.42
CA ASP A 17 13.23 -12.83 7.68
C ASP A 17 12.51 -14.18 7.44
N ALA A 18 11.76 -14.29 6.33
CA ALA A 18 11.12 -15.52 5.88
C ALA A 18 12.05 -16.42 5.04
N GLY A 19 13.30 -16.04 4.81
CA GLY A 19 14.25 -16.78 3.97
C GLY A 19 13.93 -16.70 2.47
N MET A 20 13.19 -15.68 2.04
CA MET A 20 12.78 -15.45 0.66
C MET A 20 13.58 -14.30 0.01
N THR A 21 13.67 -14.32 -1.32
CA THR A 21 14.30 -13.24 -2.10
C THR A 21 13.26 -12.15 -2.37
N PRO A 22 13.51 -10.88 -2.00
CA PRO A 22 12.60 -9.79 -2.34
C PRO A 22 12.70 -9.41 -3.82
N TYR A 23 11.56 -9.09 -4.41
CA TYR A 23 11.44 -8.59 -5.78
C TYR A 23 10.67 -7.28 -5.79
N SER A 24 11.04 -6.33 -6.64
CA SER A 24 10.38 -5.02 -6.68
C SER A 24 10.43 -4.43 -8.08
N VAL A 25 9.27 -3.94 -8.53
CA VAL A 25 9.11 -3.14 -9.74
C VAL A 25 8.67 -1.73 -9.34
N MET A 26 9.16 -0.71 -10.06
CA MET A 26 8.88 0.69 -9.75
C MET A 26 8.63 1.48 -11.03
N VAL A 27 7.77 2.50 -10.92
CA VAL A 27 7.58 3.54 -11.93
C VAL A 27 7.95 4.91 -11.36
N GLU A 28 8.42 5.81 -12.21
CA GLU A 28 8.73 7.19 -11.83
C GLU A 28 7.48 8.07 -11.74
N GLN A 29 6.36 7.66 -12.37
CA GLN A 29 5.13 8.44 -12.36
C GLN A 29 4.36 8.30 -11.04
N SER A 30 3.44 9.23 -10.80
CA SER A 30 2.51 9.15 -9.67
C SER A 30 1.67 7.88 -9.72
N SER A 31 1.32 7.39 -8.53
CA SER A 31 0.44 6.24 -8.39
C SER A 31 -0.95 6.53 -8.97
N SER A 32 -1.46 5.55 -9.72
CA SER A 32 -2.77 5.58 -10.34
C SER A 32 -3.22 4.15 -10.64
N TYR A 33 -4.49 3.95 -10.96
CA TYR A 33 -4.96 2.64 -11.43
C TYR A 33 -4.20 2.19 -12.69
N SER A 34 -3.92 3.11 -13.62
CA SER A 34 -3.19 2.80 -14.86
C SER A 34 -1.76 2.34 -14.60
N SER A 35 -1.03 3.02 -13.70
CA SER A 35 0.33 2.58 -13.34
C SER A 35 0.31 1.27 -12.54
N GLY A 36 -0.76 0.96 -11.80
CA GLY A 36 -0.96 -0.36 -11.19
C GLY A 36 -1.08 -1.48 -12.22
N ILE A 37 -1.81 -1.24 -13.32
CA ILE A 37 -1.92 -2.18 -14.46
C ILE A 37 -0.55 -2.42 -15.10
N GLU A 38 0.19 -1.35 -15.38
CA GLU A 38 1.51 -1.43 -16.02
C GLU A 38 2.52 -2.17 -15.15
N LEU A 39 2.58 -1.84 -13.86
CA LEU A 39 3.44 -2.52 -12.89
C LEU A 39 3.09 -4.00 -12.75
N MET A 40 1.80 -4.37 -12.76
CA MET A 40 1.40 -5.78 -12.69
C MET A 40 1.87 -6.57 -13.91
N ARG A 41 1.76 -5.98 -15.11
CA ARG A 41 2.30 -6.58 -16.35
C ARG A 41 3.81 -6.73 -16.28
N GLN A 42 4.50 -5.70 -15.80
CA GLN A 42 5.96 -5.73 -15.64
C GLN A 42 6.37 -6.82 -14.65
N ALA A 43 5.74 -6.87 -13.47
CA ALA A 43 6.02 -7.84 -12.43
C ALA A 43 5.86 -9.28 -12.95
N ARG A 44 4.75 -9.59 -13.65
CA ARG A 44 4.56 -10.94 -14.22
C ARG A 44 5.57 -11.29 -15.32
N ARG A 45 6.05 -10.31 -16.08
CA ARG A 45 7.06 -10.54 -17.11
C ARG A 45 8.44 -10.83 -16.50
N GLU A 46 8.80 -10.10 -15.45
CA GLU A 46 10.10 -10.23 -14.78
C GLU A 46 10.13 -11.41 -13.79
N TYR A 47 8.99 -11.69 -13.16
CA TYR A 47 8.82 -12.70 -12.12
C TYR A 47 7.60 -13.58 -12.41
N PRO A 48 7.64 -14.44 -13.44
CA PRO A 48 6.48 -15.21 -13.89
C PRO A 48 5.92 -16.20 -12.86
N GLN A 49 6.67 -16.48 -11.79
CA GLN A 49 6.28 -17.38 -10.70
C GLN A 49 5.59 -16.67 -9.53
N LEU A 50 5.44 -15.34 -9.58
CA LEU A 50 4.84 -14.58 -8.49
C LEU A 50 3.36 -14.99 -8.32
N ASP A 51 2.96 -15.24 -7.09
CA ASP A 51 1.61 -15.61 -6.66
C ASP A 51 0.96 -14.52 -5.78
N GLY A 52 1.69 -13.44 -5.51
CA GLY A 52 1.16 -12.30 -4.79
C GLY A 52 1.96 -11.01 -4.97
N ILE A 53 1.27 -9.89 -4.75
CA ILE A 53 1.86 -8.54 -4.80
C ILE A 53 1.46 -7.70 -3.59
N PHE A 54 2.40 -6.90 -3.11
CA PHE A 54 2.15 -5.86 -2.12
C PHE A 54 2.41 -4.49 -2.73
N CYS A 55 1.35 -3.70 -2.88
CA CYS A 55 1.40 -2.39 -3.50
C CYS A 55 1.60 -1.28 -2.45
N THR A 56 2.33 -0.23 -2.83
CA THR A 56 2.63 0.89 -1.92
C THR A 56 1.43 1.77 -1.60
N ASN A 57 0.32 1.63 -2.32
CA ASN A 57 -1.00 2.19 -2.00
C ASN A 57 -2.13 1.40 -2.71
N ASP A 58 -3.37 1.71 -2.31
CA ASP A 58 -4.55 1.04 -2.83
C ASP A 58 -4.85 1.37 -4.30
N ASP A 59 -4.44 2.52 -4.82
CA ASP A 59 -4.70 2.88 -6.22
C ASP A 59 -3.90 1.96 -7.17
N LEU A 60 -2.64 1.66 -6.83
CA LEU A 60 -1.85 0.67 -7.56
C LEU A 60 -2.43 -0.74 -7.40
N ALA A 61 -2.86 -1.11 -6.18
CA ALA A 61 -3.44 -2.43 -5.90
C ALA A 61 -4.72 -2.69 -6.70
N VAL A 62 -5.62 -1.70 -6.75
CA VAL A 62 -6.86 -1.77 -7.54
C VAL A 62 -6.55 -1.87 -9.03
N GLY A 63 -5.58 -1.11 -9.53
CA GLY A 63 -5.09 -1.23 -10.90
C GLY A 63 -4.60 -2.64 -11.24
N ALA A 64 -3.78 -3.21 -10.36
CA ALA A 64 -3.28 -4.57 -10.52
C ALA A 64 -4.41 -5.61 -10.46
N ALA A 65 -5.40 -5.43 -9.58
CA ALA A 65 -6.57 -6.30 -9.50
C ALA A 65 -7.41 -6.28 -10.79
N PHE A 66 -7.62 -5.10 -11.38
CA PHE A 66 -8.31 -4.99 -12.67
C PHE A 66 -7.52 -5.65 -13.81
N GLU A 67 -6.19 -5.64 -13.76
CA GLU A 67 -5.39 -6.35 -14.74
C GLU A 67 -5.46 -7.87 -14.54
N CYS A 68 -5.46 -8.35 -13.29
CA CYS A 68 -5.69 -9.76 -12.99
C CYS A 68 -7.05 -10.24 -13.53
N GLN A 69 -8.11 -9.46 -13.30
CA GLN A 69 -9.44 -9.74 -13.85
C GLN A 69 -9.42 -9.81 -15.38
N ARG A 70 -8.73 -8.88 -16.05
CA ARG A 70 -8.60 -8.86 -17.52
C ARG A 70 -7.89 -10.09 -18.07
N LEU A 71 -6.93 -10.61 -17.30
CA LEU A 71 -6.15 -11.80 -17.64
C LEU A 71 -6.86 -13.11 -17.23
N GLY A 72 -8.01 -13.03 -16.56
CA GLY A 72 -8.75 -14.19 -16.06
C GLY A 72 -8.10 -14.85 -14.84
N LEU A 73 -7.23 -14.15 -14.12
CA LEU A 73 -6.62 -14.61 -12.87
C LEU A 73 -7.60 -14.42 -11.71
N LYS A 74 -7.75 -15.46 -10.88
CA LYS A 74 -8.54 -15.41 -9.65
C LYS A 74 -7.73 -14.75 -8.55
N ILE A 75 -8.38 -13.87 -7.82
CA ILE A 75 -7.85 -13.29 -6.58
C ILE A 75 -8.65 -13.92 -5.44
N PRO A 76 -8.01 -14.51 -4.40
CA PRO A 76 -6.57 -14.61 -4.20
C PRO A 76 -5.90 -15.83 -4.85
N ASP A 77 -6.66 -16.81 -5.36
CA ASP A 77 -6.15 -18.16 -5.69
C ASP A 77 -4.95 -18.17 -6.66
N ASP A 78 -4.97 -17.35 -7.70
CA ASP A 78 -3.89 -17.24 -8.69
C ASP A 78 -2.98 -16.03 -8.41
N MET A 79 -3.49 -15.04 -7.68
CA MET A 79 -2.78 -13.80 -7.37
C MET A 79 -3.34 -13.14 -6.11
N ALA A 80 -2.61 -13.22 -5.01
CA ALA A 80 -2.88 -12.48 -3.79
C ALA A 80 -2.51 -11.00 -3.97
N ILE A 81 -3.33 -10.07 -3.45
CA ILE A 81 -3.08 -8.63 -3.60
C ILE A 81 -3.28 -7.94 -2.26
N ALA A 82 -2.26 -7.18 -1.83
CA ALA A 82 -2.35 -6.30 -0.68
C ALA A 82 -2.01 -4.85 -1.06
N GLY A 83 -2.73 -3.89 -0.48
CA GLY A 83 -2.54 -2.46 -0.66
C GLY A 83 -2.11 -1.73 0.61
N PHE A 84 -2.27 -0.41 0.59
CA PHE A 84 -1.92 0.49 1.69
C PHE A 84 -2.80 1.75 1.65
N HIS A 85 -3.25 2.20 2.83
CA HIS A 85 -4.05 3.39 3.18
C HIS A 85 -5.54 3.16 3.48
N GLY A 86 -6.13 2.05 3.08
CA GLY A 86 -7.55 1.79 3.25
C GLY A 86 -8.44 2.81 2.53
N HIS A 87 -8.18 3.09 1.26
CA HIS A 87 -9.02 3.89 0.39
C HIS A 87 -10.38 3.22 0.20
N ASP A 88 -11.41 4.04 0.02
CA ASP A 88 -12.80 3.62 -0.09
C ASP A 88 -13.00 2.56 -1.19
N ILE A 89 -12.39 2.77 -2.36
CA ILE A 89 -12.44 1.83 -3.48
C ILE A 89 -11.96 0.41 -3.10
N GLY A 90 -10.92 0.30 -2.26
CA GLY A 90 -10.41 -0.99 -1.79
C GLY A 90 -11.39 -1.69 -0.83
N GLN A 91 -12.28 -0.94 -0.18
CA GLN A 91 -13.29 -1.51 0.73
C GLN A 91 -14.53 -2.05 0.00
N VAL A 92 -14.78 -1.58 -1.23
CA VAL A 92 -16.01 -1.90 -1.99
C VAL A 92 -15.75 -2.75 -3.24
N MET A 93 -14.49 -2.94 -3.65
CA MET A 93 -14.16 -3.88 -4.73
C MET A 93 -14.35 -5.34 -4.31
N GLU A 94 -14.48 -6.22 -5.29
CA GLU A 94 -14.62 -7.68 -5.09
C GLU A 94 -13.43 -8.42 -5.76
N PRO A 95 -12.66 -9.23 -5.01
CA PRO A 95 -12.71 -9.38 -3.56
C PRO A 95 -12.23 -8.11 -2.83
N ARG A 96 -12.70 -7.91 -1.59
CA ARG A 96 -12.31 -6.76 -0.76
C ARG A 96 -10.79 -6.72 -0.58
N LEU A 97 -10.17 -5.56 -0.79
CA LEU A 97 -8.72 -5.43 -0.76
C LEU A 97 -8.16 -5.57 0.67
N ALA A 98 -7.19 -6.47 0.83
CA ALA A 98 -6.30 -6.53 1.98
C ALA A 98 -5.45 -5.27 2.03
N SER A 99 -5.39 -4.56 3.16
CA SER A 99 -4.69 -3.27 3.22
C SER A 99 -4.19 -2.92 4.61
N VAL A 100 -3.09 -2.17 4.65
CA VAL A 100 -2.64 -1.44 5.84
C VAL A 100 -3.49 -0.18 6.00
N LEU A 101 -4.32 -0.13 7.04
CA LEU A 101 -5.18 1.00 7.33
C LEU A 101 -4.43 2.04 8.17
N THR A 102 -4.16 3.19 7.55
CA THR A 102 -3.59 4.35 8.24
C THR A 102 -4.71 5.29 8.72
N PRO A 103 -4.65 5.85 9.94
CA PRO A 103 -5.70 6.72 10.46
C PRO A 103 -5.62 8.15 9.86
N ARG A 104 -5.82 8.28 8.55
CA ARG A 104 -5.53 9.49 7.75
C ARG A 104 -6.28 10.74 8.24
N GLU A 105 -7.56 10.60 8.59
CA GLU A 105 -8.36 11.71 9.14
C GLU A 105 -7.74 12.19 10.46
N ARG A 106 -7.46 11.27 11.38
CA ARG A 106 -6.81 11.58 12.67
C ARG A 106 -5.42 12.20 12.48
N MET A 107 -4.64 11.71 11.51
CA MET A 107 -3.34 12.31 11.15
C MET A 107 -3.50 13.77 10.72
N GLY A 108 -4.45 14.05 9.82
CA GLY A 108 -4.74 15.40 9.36
C GLY A 108 -5.22 16.32 10.48
N ARG A 109 -6.16 15.85 11.30
CA ARG A 109 -6.70 16.59 12.44
C ARG A 109 -5.62 16.95 13.46
N ILE A 110 -4.83 15.97 13.89
CA ILE A 110 -3.72 16.22 14.84
C ILE A 110 -2.66 17.13 14.22
N GLY A 111 -2.37 16.98 12.92
CA GLY A 111 -1.46 17.86 12.19
C GLY A 111 -1.91 19.32 12.22
N ALA A 112 -3.19 19.57 11.93
CA ALA A 112 -3.79 20.90 11.97
C ALA A 112 -3.84 21.47 13.39
N GLU A 113 -4.29 20.70 14.38
CA GLU A 113 -4.30 21.09 15.80
C GLU A 113 -2.91 21.54 16.28
N ARG A 114 -1.87 20.77 15.94
CA ARG A 114 -0.47 21.09 16.30
C ARG A 114 0.07 22.30 15.56
N LEU A 115 -0.29 22.50 14.30
CA LEU A 115 0.08 23.70 13.54
C LEU A 115 -0.53 24.95 14.17
N LEU A 116 -1.82 24.91 14.49
CA LEU A 116 -2.53 26.02 15.12
C LEU A 116 -1.97 26.35 16.51
N ALA A 117 -1.62 25.34 17.30
CA ALA A 117 -0.96 25.52 18.59
C ALA A 117 0.36 26.31 18.45
N ARG A 118 1.19 25.94 17.47
CA ARG A 118 2.45 26.68 17.20
C ARG A 118 2.22 28.11 16.76
N ILE A 119 1.19 28.37 15.94
CA ILE A 119 0.82 29.72 15.52
C ILE A 119 0.42 30.58 16.73
N ARG A 120 -0.21 29.99 17.75
CA ARG A 120 -0.54 30.66 19.02
C ARG A 120 0.61 30.78 20.01
N GLY A 121 1.81 30.29 19.67
CA GLY A 121 2.97 30.28 20.57
C GLY A 121 2.93 29.18 21.64
N GLU A 122 2.06 28.18 21.49
CA GLU A 122 1.96 27.05 22.42
C GLU A 122 3.08 26.02 22.16
N ALA A 123 3.59 25.42 23.22
CA ALA A 123 4.55 24.33 23.12
C ALA A 123 3.85 23.06 22.63
N VAL A 124 4.39 22.43 21.58
CA VAL A 124 3.91 21.13 21.07
C VAL A 124 4.92 20.04 21.38
N THR A 125 4.58 19.19 22.35
CA THR A 125 5.34 18.01 22.75
C THR A 125 4.45 16.77 22.77
N PRO A 126 4.94 15.59 22.34
CA PRO A 126 6.24 15.35 21.68
C PRO A 126 6.26 15.88 20.23
N LYS A 127 7.47 16.18 19.70
CA LYS A 127 7.64 16.63 18.30
C LYS A 127 7.22 15.57 17.27
N MET A 128 7.37 14.30 17.62
CA MET A 128 6.97 13.14 16.82
C MET A 128 5.89 12.38 17.58
N LEU A 129 4.82 12.00 16.90
CA LEU A 129 3.73 11.22 17.47
C LEU A 129 3.45 10.05 16.53
N ASP A 130 3.56 8.84 17.06
CA ASP A 130 3.09 7.63 16.39
C ASP A 130 1.57 7.50 16.58
N LEU A 131 0.86 7.29 15.48
CA LEU A 131 -0.60 7.14 15.46
C LEU A 131 -1.03 5.71 15.16
N GLY A 132 -0.07 4.81 14.93
CA GLY A 132 -0.28 3.41 14.60
C GLY A 132 -0.91 3.19 13.24
N PHE A 133 -1.24 1.92 13.00
CA PHE A 133 -1.99 1.42 11.85
C PHE A 133 -2.70 0.14 12.27
N THR A 134 -3.66 -0.31 11.47
CA THR A 134 -4.26 -1.63 11.60
C THR A 134 -4.14 -2.39 10.30
N LEU A 135 -4.16 -3.72 10.36
CA LEU A 135 -4.17 -4.57 9.17
C LEU A 135 -5.61 -5.04 8.91
N SER A 136 -6.08 -4.90 7.69
CA SER A 136 -7.32 -5.50 7.23
C SER A 136 -6.98 -6.61 6.25
N PRO A 137 -7.31 -7.87 6.53
CA PRO A 137 -6.98 -8.97 5.62
C PRO A 137 -7.83 -8.96 4.35
N GLY A 138 -8.99 -8.28 4.32
CA GLY A 138 -9.86 -8.29 3.14
C GLY A 138 -10.28 -9.72 2.74
N GLY A 139 -10.55 -9.91 1.46
CA GLY A 139 -10.69 -11.23 0.81
C GLY A 139 -9.72 -11.42 -0.35
N SER A 140 -8.76 -10.50 -0.54
CA SER A 140 -7.77 -10.57 -1.62
C SER A 140 -6.44 -11.21 -1.22
N ILE A 141 -6.34 -11.74 0.00
CA ILE A 141 -5.26 -12.62 0.50
C ILE A 141 -5.86 -13.80 1.27
#